data_AF-A0A800J7V8-F1
#
_entry.id   AF-A0A800J7V8-F1
#
_cell.length_a   1.000
_cell.length_b   1.000
_cell.length_c   1.000
_cell.angle_alpha   90.00
_cell.angle_beta   90.00
_cell.angle_gamma   90.00
#
_symmetry.space_group_name_H-M   'P 1'
#
loop_
_entity.id
_entity.type
_entity.pdbx_description
1 polymer ?
#
loop_
_entity_poly.entity_id
_entity_poly.type
_entity_poly.pdbx_seq_one_letter_code
_entity_poly.pdbx_strand_id
1 'polypeptide(L)'
;MLDRLQAEGTATKDPDADQYLRDEPNAVLLGLLYDQRILAETAFVGPYKLRQRLGHLDMQTIADMDREAFEAVFTEPPAVHRFTNKMVDTTQSVARILAEEYDGTAANIWREGSRTEVEKRVKALPGFGPQKASKLKFCLYYFGHRDLSE
;
A
#
# COMPACT_ATOMS: atom_id res chain seq x y z
N MET A 1 -14.48 -4.77 3.18
CA MET A 1 -13.55 -3.96 4.00
C MET A 1 -14.32 -2.91 4.78
N LEU A 2 -15.00 -1.96 4.11
CA LEU A 2 -15.82 -0.95 4.78
C LEU A 2 -16.93 -1.56 5.63
N ASP A 3 -17.68 -2.51 5.06
CA ASP A 3 -18.74 -3.22 5.80
C ASP A 3 -18.20 -3.94 7.04
N ARG A 4 -16.97 -4.46 6.97
CA ARG A 4 -16.35 -5.11 8.14
C ARG A 4 -15.97 -4.11 9.21
N LEU A 5 -15.37 -2.97 8.88
CA LEU A 5 -15.05 -2.00 9.93
C LEU A 5 -16.31 -1.60 10.69
N GLN A 6 -17.40 -1.37 9.97
CA GLN A 6 -18.67 -0.99 10.59
C GLN A 6 -19.21 -2.09 11.50
N ALA A 7 -19.06 -3.36 11.12
CA ALA A 7 -19.58 -4.50 11.88
C ALA A 7 -18.65 -5.00 13.00
N GLU A 8 -17.34 -5.01 12.78
CA GLU A 8 -16.35 -5.72 13.60
C GLU A 8 -15.24 -4.80 14.16
N GLY A 9 -15.22 -3.52 13.79
CA GLY A 9 -14.21 -2.56 14.26
C GLY A 9 -12.83 -2.73 13.63
N THR A 10 -12.66 -3.64 12.65
CA THR A 10 -11.40 -3.84 11.92
C THR A 10 -11.60 -3.94 10.39
N ALA A 11 -10.64 -3.48 9.59
CA ALA A 11 -10.61 -3.72 8.14
C ALA A 11 -9.94 -5.06 7.80
N THR A 12 -8.85 -5.35 8.50
CA THR A 12 -7.93 -6.46 8.18
C THR A 12 -8.13 -7.72 9.00
N LYS A 13 -8.95 -7.68 10.06
CA LYS A 13 -9.01 -8.66 11.17
C LYS A 13 -7.80 -8.63 12.10
N ASP A 14 -6.89 -7.67 11.91
CA ASP A 14 -5.70 -7.47 12.72
C ASP A 14 -5.66 -5.98 13.17
N PRO A 15 -5.96 -5.70 14.45
CA PRO A 15 -5.96 -4.33 14.96
C PRO A 15 -4.61 -3.62 14.81
N ASP A 16 -3.49 -4.34 14.89
CA ASP A 16 -2.16 -3.74 14.75
C ASP A 16 -1.88 -3.36 13.30
N ALA A 17 -2.31 -4.22 12.35
CA ALA A 17 -2.23 -3.88 10.93
C ALA A 17 -3.12 -2.67 10.59
N ASP A 18 -4.32 -2.60 11.17
CA ASP A 18 -5.22 -1.44 10.98
C ASP A 18 -4.62 -0.15 11.55
N GLN A 19 -4.04 -0.21 12.75
CA GLN A 19 -3.35 0.95 13.33
C GLN A 19 -2.16 1.37 12.47
N TYR A 20 -1.35 0.41 12.01
CA TYR A 20 -0.22 0.69 11.14
C TYR A 20 -0.65 1.37 9.83
N LEU A 21 -1.78 0.95 9.24
CA LEU A 21 -2.33 1.60 8.05
C LEU A 21 -2.80 3.04 8.31
N ARG A 22 -3.20 3.39 9.54
CA ARG A 22 -3.52 4.78 9.92
C ARG A 22 -2.28 5.63 10.06
N ASP A 23 -1.20 5.06 10.59
CA ASP A 23 0.03 5.79 10.88
C ASP A 23 0.96 5.92 9.66
N GLU A 24 0.93 4.95 8.74
CA GLU A 24 1.88 4.84 7.63
C GLU A 24 1.21 4.99 6.25
N PRO A 25 1.35 6.14 5.55
CA PRO A 25 0.75 6.37 4.23
C PRO A 25 1.26 5.38 3.17
N ASN A 26 2.53 4.95 3.23
CA ASN A 26 3.07 3.97 2.29
C ASN A 26 2.36 2.61 2.41
N ALA A 27 1.93 2.26 3.63
CA ALA A 27 1.21 1.02 3.88
C ALA A 27 -0.17 1.04 3.20
N VAL A 28 -0.88 2.16 3.20
CA VAL A 28 -2.18 2.27 2.50
C VAL A 28 -2.01 2.11 0.99
N LEU A 29 -1.00 2.74 0.40
CA LEU A 29 -0.72 2.61 -1.03
C LEU A 29 -0.37 1.16 -1.40
N LEU A 30 0.51 0.52 -0.64
CA LEU A 30 0.90 -0.87 -0.88
C LEU A 30 -0.24 -1.87 -0.62
N GLY A 31 -1.08 -1.64 0.39
CA GLY A 31 -2.28 -2.45 0.63
C GLY A 31 -3.23 -2.43 -0.58
N LEU A 32 -3.42 -1.24 -1.18
CA LEU A 32 -4.19 -1.09 -2.41
C LEU A 32 -3.48 -1.71 -3.63
N LEU A 33 -2.15 -1.65 -3.70
CA LEU A 33 -1.37 -2.35 -4.73
C LEU A 33 -1.62 -3.88 -4.65
N TYR A 34 -1.67 -4.43 -3.44
CA TYR A 34 -1.87 -5.85 -3.17
C TYR A 34 -3.31 -6.33 -3.30
N ASP A 35 -4.30 -5.43 -3.39
CA ASP A 35 -5.71 -5.77 -3.64
C ASP A 35 -5.91 -6.30 -5.07
N GLN A 36 -5.38 -7.49 -5.34
CA GLN A 36 -5.35 -8.14 -6.64
C GLN A 36 -5.72 -9.62 -6.53
N ARG A 37 -6.99 -9.93 -6.79
CA ARG A 37 -7.54 -11.30 -6.78
C ARG A 37 -7.32 -12.00 -5.42
N ILE A 38 -7.36 -11.25 -4.33
CA ILE A 38 -7.42 -11.75 -2.95
C ILE A 38 -8.44 -10.90 -2.19
N LEU A 39 -8.80 -11.28 -0.97
CA LEU A 39 -9.65 -10.44 -0.13
C LEU A 39 -8.88 -9.17 0.27
N ALA A 40 -9.57 -8.02 0.25
CA ALA A 40 -8.96 -6.75 0.64
C ALA A 40 -8.37 -6.80 2.06
N GLU A 41 -9.05 -7.45 3.00
CA GLU A 41 -8.54 -7.66 4.36
C GLU A 41 -7.17 -8.33 4.40
N THR A 42 -6.91 -9.29 3.49
CA THR A 42 -5.63 -9.98 3.39
C THR A 42 -4.59 -9.12 2.67
N ALA A 43 -5.00 -8.38 1.64
CA ALA A 43 -4.11 -7.48 0.91
C ALA A 43 -3.54 -6.39 1.82
N PHE A 44 -4.39 -5.78 2.64
CA PHE A 44 -4.03 -4.67 3.52
C PHE A 44 -3.20 -5.09 4.75
N VAL A 45 -3.12 -6.39 5.08
CA VAL A 45 -2.14 -6.93 6.05
C VAL A 45 -0.72 -7.00 5.45
N GLY A 46 -0.59 -7.11 4.13
CA GLY A 46 0.69 -7.30 3.44
C GLY A 46 1.79 -6.28 3.82
N PRO A 47 1.51 -4.97 3.83
CA PRO A 47 2.48 -3.95 4.22
C PRO A 47 2.95 -4.08 5.67
N TYR A 48 2.07 -4.49 6.58
CA TYR A 48 2.45 -4.73 7.98
C TYR A 48 3.40 -5.93 8.12
N LYS A 49 3.18 -7.00 7.34
CA LYS A 49 4.15 -8.13 7.28
C LYS A 49 5.52 -7.67 6.78
N LEU A 50 5.57 -6.83 5.75
CA LEU A 50 6.84 -6.25 5.28
C LEU A 50 7.51 -5.45 6.40
N ARG A 51 6.75 -4.59 7.10
CA ARG A 51 7.25 -3.84 8.24
C ARG A 51 7.80 -4.72 9.36
N GLN A 52 7.16 -5.84 9.67
CA GLN A 52 7.61 -6.76 10.70
C GLN A 52 8.93 -7.45 10.33
N ARG A 53 9.09 -7.83 9.06
CA ARG A 53 10.27 -8.57 8.57
C ARG A 53 11.48 -7.67 8.34
N LEU A 54 11.26 -6.47 7.80
CA LEU A 54 12.31 -5.51 7.50
C LEU A 54 12.66 -4.62 8.71
N GLY A 55 11.74 -4.46 9.66
CA GLY A 55 11.87 -3.48 10.73
C GLY A 55 11.51 -2.04 10.30
N HIS A 56 11.19 -1.81 9.02
CA HIS A 56 10.79 -0.52 8.45
C HIS A 56 9.85 -0.72 7.25
N LEU A 57 9.28 0.38 6.75
CA LEU A 57 8.67 0.46 5.42
C LEU A 57 9.21 1.68 4.65
N ASP A 58 10.52 1.92 4.79
CA ASP A 58 11.27 2.92 4.04
C ASP A 58 11.37 2.57 2.54
N MET A 59 10.86 3.45 1.68
CA MET A 59 10.77 3.21 0.25
C MET A 59 12.13 3.27 -0.45
N GLN A 60 13.04 4.14 -0.01
CA GLN A 60 14.40 4.22 -0.58
C GLN A 60 15.13 2.90 -0.35
N THR A 61 15.13 2.41 0.89
CA THR A 61 15.76 1.15 1.27
C THR A 61 15.17 -0.01 0.45
N ILE A 62 13.84 -0.12 0.36
CA ILE A 62 13.18 -1.19 -0.43
C ILE A 62 13.53 -1.10 -1.93
N ALA A 63 13.63 0.12 -2.48
CA ALA A 63 13.97 0.35 -3.88
C ALA A 63 15.41 -0.08 -4.23
N ASP A 64 16.32 0.04 -3.26
CA ASP A 64 17.76 -0.25 -3.40
C ASP A 64 18.14 -1.68 -2.98
N MET A 65 17.25 -2.41 -2.31
CA MET A 65 17.49 -3.80 -1.94
C MET A 65 17.77 -4.67 -3.18
N ASP A 66 18.71 -5.61 -3.03
CA ASP A 66 18.85 -6.71 -3.97
C ASP A 66 17.50 -7.44 -4.14
N ARG A 67 17.17 -7.76 -5.39
CA ARG A 67 15.87 -8.33 -5.73
C ARG A 67 15.65 -9.69 -5.07
N GLU A 68 16.65 -10.56 -5.04
CA GLU A 68 16.54 -11.90 -4.44
C GLU A 68 16.42 -11.80 -2.91
N ALA A 69 17.16 -10.88 -2.29
CA ALA A 69 17.03 -10.59 -0.87
C ALA A 69 15.63 -10.07 -0.52
N PHE A 70 15.08 -9.15 -1.31
CA PHE A 70 13.72 -8.65 -1.08
C PHE A 70 12.65 -9.74 -1.36
N GLU A 71 12.85 -10.58 -2.38
CA GLU A 71 11.98 -11.71 -2.66
C GLU A 71 11.94 -12.72 -1.50
N ALA A 72 13.07 -13.00 -0.85
CA ALA A 72 13.13 -13.86 0.33
C ALA A 72 12.27 -13.30 1.48
N VAL A 73 12.38 -12.00 1.75
CA VAL A 73 11.53 -11.31 2.75
C VAL A 73 10.05 -11.37 2.36
N PHE A 74 9.73 -11.16 1.09
CA PHE A 74 8.35 -11.12 0.60
C PHE A 74 7.68 -12.51 0.63
N THR A 75 8.45 -13.57 0.41
CA THR A 75 7.97 -14.96 0.28
C THR A 75 7.97 -15.74 1.60
N GLU A 76 8.57 -15.23 2.67
CA GLU A 76 8.55 -15.86 4.00
C GLU A 76 7.11 -16.27 4.40
N PRO A 77 6.85 -17.55 4.73
CA PRO A 77 5.52 -18.03 5.05
C PRO A 77 4.94 -17.43 6.35
N PRO A 78 3.66 -16.99 6.36
CA PRO A 78 2.78 -16.85 5.20
C PRO A 78 3.18 -15.63 4.34
N ALA A 79 3.37 -15.84 3.04
CA ALA A 79 3.85 -14.81 2.11
C ALA A 79 3.04 -13.50 2.18
N VAL A 80 3.69 -12.39 1.80
CA VAL A 80 3.04 -11.06 1.73
C VAL A 80 1.90 -11.07 0.71
N HIS A 81 2.11 -11.70 -0.45
CA HIS A 81 1.10 -11.84 -1.49
C HIS A 81 1.26 -13.17 -2.24
N ARG A 82 0.16 -13.74 -2.75
CA ARG A 82 0.19 -15.03 -3.50
C ARG A 82 0.82 -14.95 -4.90
N PHE A 83 0.96 -13.75 -5.45
CA PHE A 83 1.64 -13.46 -6.72
C PHE A 83 3.02 -12.87 -6.45
N THR A 84 3.88 -13.64 -5.77
CA THR A 84 5.16 -13.18 -5.22
C THR A 84 6.03 -12.50 -6.25
N ASN A 85 6.42 -13.21 -7.32
CA ASN A 85 7.41 -12.71 -8.29
C ASN A 85 7.00 -11.36 -8.88
N LYS A 86 5.73 -11.24 -9.31
CA LYS A 86 5.20 -9.98 -9.85
C LYS A 86 5.12 -8.88 -8.79
N MET A 87 4.69 -9.20 -7.57
CA MET A 87 4.50 -8.19 -6.53
C MET A 87 5.81 -7.71 -5.92
N VAL A 88 6.85 -8.55 -5.89
CA VAL A 88 8.23 -8.13 -5.56
C VAL A 88 8.66 -7.02 -6.51
N ASP A 89 8.65 -7.29 -7.82
CA ASP A 89 9.10 -6.35 -8.84
C ASP A 89 8.25 -5.07 -8.86
N THR A 90 6.92 -5.21 -8.74
CA THR A 90 6.01 -4.07 -8.75
C THR A 90 6.17 -3.23 -7.47
N THR A 91 6.39 -3.85 -6.31
CA THR A 91 6.62 -3.12 -5.05
C THR A 91 7.91 -2.32 -5.12
N GLN A 92 9.02 -2.91 -5.58
CA GLN A 92 10.29 -2.17 -5.72
C GLN A 92 10.16 -1.03 -6.73
N SER A 93 9.43 -1.23 -7.83
CA SER A 93 9.19 -0.17 -8.82
C SER A 93 8.39 0.99 -8.25
N VAL A 94 7.35 0.72 -7.46
CA VAL A 94 6.58 1.77 -6.76
C VAL A 94 7.44 2.45 -5.70
N ALA A 95 8.21 1.70 -4.93
CA ALA A 95 9.11 2.24 -3.91
C ALA A 95 10.14 3.19 -4.53
N ARG A 96 10.69 2.85 -5.70
CA ARG A 96 11.63 3.70 -6.43
C ARG A 96 11.01 5.03 -6.85
N ILE A 97 9.82 5.00 -7.46
CA ILE A 97 9.11 6.23 -7.84
C ILE A 97 8.80 7.09 -6.60
N LEU A 98 8.39 6.46 -5.50
CA LEU A 98 8.16 7.21 -4.26
C LEU A 98 9.42 7.87 -3.74
N ALA A 99 10.54 7.15 -3.73
CA ALA A 99 11.82 7.66 -3.28
C ALA A 99 12.33 8.82 -4.16
N GLU A 100 12.21 8.71 -5.48
CA GLU A 100 12.72 9.68 -6.45
C GLU A 100 11.82 10.92 -6.62
N GLU A 101 10.49 10.74 -6.62
CA GLU A 101 9.54 11.79 -7.01
C GLU A 101 8.69 12.32 -5.83
N TYR A 102 8.64 11.59 -4.73
CA TYR A 102 7.70 11.84 -3.62
C TYR A 102 8.37 11.80 -2.24
N ASP A 103 9.68 12.04 -2.17
CA ASP A 103 10.49 12.06 -0.93
C ASP A 103 10.28 10.79 -0.05
N GLY A 104 10.09 9.64 -0.69
CA GLY A 104 9.90 8.36 -0.04
C GLY A 104 8.52 8.14 0.61
N THR A 105 7.57 9.07 0.45
CA THR A 105 6.26 8.97 1.10
C THR A 105 5.09 9.16 0.14
N ALA A 106 4.18 8.19 0.15
CA ALA A 106 2.95 8.21 -0.62
C ALA A 106 2.03 9.36 -0.20
N ALA A 107 2.18 9.91 1.02
CA ALA A 107 1.47 11.13 1.42
C ALA A 107 1.71 12.29 0.45
N ASN A 108 2.87 12.39 -0.19
CA ASN A 108 3.19 13.47 -1.13
C ASN A 108 2.41 13.35 -2.45
N ILE A 109 1.89 12.16 -2.79
CA ILE A 109 1.03 11.96 -3.96
C ILE A 109 -0.29 12.72 -3.76
N TRP A 110 -0.84 12.65 -2.54
CA TRP A 110 -2.18 13.11 -2.23
C TRP A 110 -2.22 14.20 -1.18
N ARG A 111 -1.14 14.82 -0.71
CA ARG A 111 -1.28 15.94 0.23
C ARG A 111 -1.90 17.17 -0.43
N GLU A 112 -1.62 17.36 -1.72
CA GLU A 112 -2.06 18.52 -2.50
C GLU A 112 -2.80 18.12 -3.79
N GLY A 113 -3.52 19.08 -4.38
CA GLY A 113 -4.25 18.91 -5.64
C GLY A 113 -5.65 18.30 -5.47
N SER A 114 -6.44 18.40 -6.52
CA SER A 114 -7.79 17.85 -6.65
C SER A 114 -7.81 16.32 -6.71
N ARG A 115 -8.99 15.72 -6.48
CA ARG A 115 -9.21 14.27 -6.65
C ARG A 115 -8.71 13.76 -8.00
N THR A 116 -8.99 14.47 -9.08
CA THR A 116 -8.58 14.08 -10.44
C THR A 116 -7.05 14.10 -10.62
N GLU A 117 -6.36 15.09 -10.03
CA GLU A 117 -4.90 15.15 -10.07
C GLU A 117 -4.27 14.02 -9.25
N VAL A 118 -4.81 13.74 -8.06
CA VAL A 118 -4.36 12.62 -7.23
C VAL A 118 -4.56 11.29 -7.97
N GLU A 119 -5.74 11.05 -8.54
CA GLU A 119 -5.99 9.85 -9.34
C GLU A 119 -5.04 9.74 -10.54
N LYS A 120 -4.70 10.86 -11.19
CA LYS A 120 -3.76 10.88 -12.31
C LYS A 120 -2.36 10.45 -11.86
N ARG A 121 -1.86 10.99 -10.74
CA ARG A 121 -0.55 10.62 -10.16
C ARG A 121 -0.52 9.13 -9.79
N VAL A 122 -1.57 8.64 -9.15
CA VAL A 122 -1.67 7.23 -8.72
C VAL A 122 -1.72 6.29 -9.92
N LYS A 123 -2.47 6.63 -10.98
CA LYS A 123 -2.53 5.83 -12.22
C LYS A 123 -1.19 5.75 -12.96
N ALA A 124 -0.26 6.69 -12.70
CA ALA A 124 1.07 6.63 -13.28
C ALA A 124 1.96 5.58 -12.59
N LEU A 125 1.59 5.11 -11.39
CA LEU A 125 2.35 4.10 -10.66
C LEU A 125 2.14 2.69 -11.26
N PRO A 126 3.19 1.86 -11.30
CA PRO A 126 3.09 0.46 -11.72
C PRO A 126 2.05 -0.31 -10.91
N GLY A 127 1.15 -1.02 -11.61
CA GLY A 127 0.12 -1.84 -10.98
C GLY A 127 -1.14 -1.10 -10.52
N PHE A 128 -1.26 0.21 -10.79
CA PHE A 128 -2.43 1.03 -10.49
C PHE A 128 -3.27 1.34 -11.74
N GLY A 129 -4.29 0.52 -11.99
CA GLY A 129 -5.31 0.79 -13.02
C GLY A 129 -6.44 1.71 -12.53
N PRO A 130 -7.41 2.04 -13.41
CA PRO A 130 -8.54 2.92 -13.09
C PRO A 130 -9.33 2.49 -11.85
N GLN A 131 -9.53 1.19 -11.66
CA GLN A 131 -10.27 0.65 -10.52
C GLN A 131 -9.57 0.94 -9.19
N LYS A 132 -8.25 0.74 -9.10
CA LYS A 132 -7.49 1.01 -7.87
C LYS A 132 -7.46 2.51 -7.57
N ALA A 133 -7.18 3.33 -8.58
CA ALA A 133 -7.19 4.78 -8.41
C ALA A 133 -8.55 5.29 -7.89
N SER A 134 -9.67 4.76 -8.40
CA SER A 134 -11.00 5.12 -7.90
C SER A 134 -11.25 4.66 -6.46
N LYS A 135 -10.69 3.51 -6.05
CA LYS A 135 -10.79 3.00 -4.67
C LYS A 135 -9.96 3.80 -3.66
N LEU A 136 -8.92 4.52 -4.11
CA LEU A 136 -7.98 5.21 -3.23
C LEU A 136 -8.68 6.16 -2.26
N LYS A 137 -9.64 6.98 -2.73
CA LYS A 137 -10.35 7.95 -1.89
C LYS A 137 -11.01 7.30 -0.66
N PHE A 138 -11.54 6.09 -0.82
CA PHE A 138 -12.15 5.36 0.29
C PHE A 138 -11.09 4.87 1.28
N CYS A 139 -9.94 4.42 0.78
CA CYS A 139 -8.83 4.00 1.63
C CYS A 139 -8.26 5.18 2.43
N LEU A 140 -8.04 6.32 1.78
CA LEU A 140 -7.52 7.52 2.42
C LEU A 140 -8.47 8.06 3.49
N TYR A 141 -9.77 8.15 3.18
CA TYR A 141 -10.79 8.56 4.16
C TYR A 141 -10.82 7.60 5.35
N TYR A 142 -10.85 6.29 5.06
CA TYR A 142 -10.99 5.24 6.05
C TYR A 142 -9.82 5.18 7.05
N PHE A 143 -8.59 5.30 6.54
CA PHE A 143 -7.38 5.28 7.35
C PHE A 143 -6.98 6.67 7.87
N GLY A 144 -7.72 7.72 7.54
CA GLY A 144 -7.52 9.07 8.09
C GLY A 144 -6.39 9.88 7.43
N HIS A 145 -5.97 9.51 6.22
CA HIS A 145 -4.87 10.19 5.51
C HIS A 145 -5.32 11.44 4.75
N ARG A 146 -6.51 11.40 4.12
CA ARG A 146 -7.10 12.54 3.41
C ARG A 146 -8.56 12.26 3.04
N ASP A 147 -9.39 13.30 3.11
CA ASP A 147 -10.72 13.30 2.48
C ASP A 147 -10.65 13.85 1.05
N LEU A 148 -11.12 13.04 0.08
CA LEU A 148 -11.23 13.38 -1.35
C LEU A 148 -12.67 13.19 -1.85
N SER A 149 -13.66 13.41 -0.97
CA SER A 149 -15.08 13.27 -1.29
C SER A 149 -15.62 14.38 -2.19
N GLU A 150 -14.95 15.55 -2.23
CA GLU A 150 -15.19 16.64 -3.20
C GLU A 150 -14.91 16.20 -4.65
#